data_AF-G6YE89-F1
#
_entry.id   AF-G6YE89-F1
#
_cell.length_a   1.000
_cell.length_b   1.000
_cell.length_c   1.000
_cell.angle_alpha   90.00
_cell.angle_beta   90.00
_cell.angle_gamma   90.00
#
_symmetry.space_group_name_H-M   'P 1'
#
loop_
_entity.id
_entity.type
_entity.pdbx_description
1 polymer ?
#
loop_
_entity_poly.entity_id
_entity_poly.type
_entity_poly.pdbx_seq_one_letter_code
_entity_poly.pdbx_strand_id
1 'polypeptide(L)' 'MAQPFDLNGRVALVTGGGRGIGAAIVTRFAEAGASVVIADGGGRAPAHNRAV' A
#
# COMPACT_ATOMS: atom_id res chain seq x y z
N MET A 1 -1.04 17.52 -16.93
CA MET A 1 0.25 16.79 -16.93
C MET A 1 0.14 15.69 -15.88
N ALA A 2 0.39 14.44 -16.24
CA ALA A 2 0.40 13.35 -15.26
C ALA A 2 1.70 13.47 -14.44
N GLN A 3 1.58 13.61 -13.12
CA GLN A 3 2.75 13.66 -12.26
C GLN A 3 3.35 12.25 -12.19
N PRO A 4 4.68 12.09 -12.31
CA PRO A 4 5.32 10.83 -12.01
C PRO A 4 4.89 10.42 -10.60
N PHE A 5 4.35 9.20 -10.46
CA PHE A 5 3.84 8.64 -9.20
C PHE A 5 2.49 9.16 -8.70
N ASP A 6 1.67 9.80 -9.54
CA ASP A 6 0.22 9.90 -9.25
C ASP A 6 -0.43 8.52 -9.45
N LEU A 7 -0.90 7.92 -8.36
CA LEU A 7 -1.53 6.61 -8.33
C LEU A 7 -3.02 6.69 -7.97
N ASN A 8 -3.63 7.87 -8.05
CA ASN A 8 -5.06 8.05 -7.78
C ASN A 8 -5.92 7.08 -8.60
N GLY A 9 -6.86 6.42 -7.92
CA GLY A 9 -7.77 5.44 -8.52
C GLY A 9 -7.12 4.11 -8.91
N ARG A 10 -5.85 3.88 -8.55
CA ARG A 10 -5.16 2.60 -8.77
C ARG A 10 -5.23 1.74 -7.52
N VAL A 11 -5.22 0.43 -7.73
CA VAL A 11 -5.12 -0.57 -6.65
C VAL A 11 -3.75 -1.23 -6.72
N ALA A 12 -3.05 -1.32 -5.59
CA ALA A 12 -1.73 -1.95 -5.49
C ALA A 12 -1.75 -3.11 -4.47
N LEU A 13 -1.23 -4.27 -4.85
CA LEU A 13 -0.99 -5.40 -3.95
C LEU A 13 0.49 -5.41 -3.56
N VAL A 14 0.78 -5.34 -2.25
CA VAL A 14 2.14 -5.38 -1.73
C VAL A 14 2.31 -6.62 -0.86
N THR A 15 3.22 -7.52 -1.26
CA THR A 15 3.63 -8.67 -0.46
C THR A 15 4.72 -8.28 0.54
N GLY A 16 4.77 -8.92 1.71
CA GLY A 16 5.70 -8.55 2.79
C GLY A 16 5.45 -7.15 3.35
N GLY A 17 4.27 -6.57 3.13
CA GLY A 17 3.95 -5.18 3.46
C GLY A 17 3.76 -4.91 4.96
N GLY A 18 3.93 -5.91 5.83
CA GLY A 18 3.73 -5.78 7.27
C GLY A 18 4.88 -5.09 8.01
N ARG A 19 6.09 -5.01 7.42
CA ARG A 19 7.26 -4.40 8.06
C ARG A 19 8.35 -4.00 7.06
N GLY A 20 9.37 -3.30 7.56
CA GLY A 20 10.58 -2.97 6.81
C GLY A 20 10.26 -2.26 5.50
N ILE A 21 10.88 -2.74 4.42
CA ILE A 21 10.74 -2.15 3.08
C ILE A 21 9.30 -2.26 2.58
N GLY A 22 8.63 -3.39 2.79
CA GLY A 22 7.25 -3.58 2.34
C GLY A 22 6.30 -2.56 2.97
N ALA A 23 6.44 -2.30 4.28
CA ALA A 23 5.66 -1.27 4.96
C ALA A 23 5.95 0.13 4.41
N ALA A 24 7.22 0.46 4.13
CA ALA A 24 7.57 1.73 3.51
C ALA A 24 6.93 1.88 2.11
N ILE A 25 6.92 0.82 1.30
CA ILE A 25 6.27 0.82 -0.02
C ILE A 25 4.77 1.07 0.10
N VAL A 26 4.09 0.37 1.02
CA VAL A 26 2.65 0.57 1.28
C VAL A 26 2.35 2.03 1.60
N THR A 27 3.13 2.63 2.51
CA THR A 27 2.97 4.05 2.89
C THR A 27 3.11 4.96 1.68
N ARG A 28 4.17 4.78 0.88
CA ARG A 28 4.41 5.64 -0.30
C ARG A 28 3.33 5.48 -1.38
N PHE A 29 2.78 4.29 -1.56
CA PHE A 29 1.70 4.05 -2.52
C PHE A 29 0.37 4.66 -2.05
N ALA A 30 0.07 4.57 -0.76
CA ALA A 30 -1.10 5.22 -0.19
C ALA A 30 -0.99 6.76 -0.27
N GLU A 31 0.18 7.33 0.05
CA GLU A 31 0.44 8.77 -0.10
C GLU A 31 0.31 9.25 -1.55
N ALA A 32 0.61 8.38 -2.52
CA ALA A 32 0.44 8.62 -3.94
C ALA A 32 -1.02 8.47 -4.44
N GLY A 33 -1.97 8.12 -3.55
CA GLY A 33 -3.39 8.00 -3.88
C GLY A 33 -3.84 6.60 -4.30
N ALA A 34 -2.99 5.58 -4.17
CA ALA A 34 -3.39 4.20 -4.45
C ALA A 34 -4.19 3.61 -3.28
N SER A 35 -5.19 2.79 -3.59
CA SER A 35 -5.73 1.84 -2.62
C SER A 35 -4.79 0.64 -2.50
N VAL A 36 -4.23 0.40 -1.31
CA VAL A 36 -3.19 -0.62 -1.13
C VAL A 36 -3.72 -1.83 -0.35
N VAL A 37 -3.52 -3.03 -0.89
CA VAL A 37 -3.76 -4.31 -0.24
C VAL A 37 -2.43 -4.88 0.26
N ILE A 38 -2.39 -5.28 1.53
CA ILE A 38 -1.20 -5.82 2.17
C ILE A 38 -1.33 -7.34 2.30
N ALA A 39 -0.36 -8.08 1.76
CA ALA A 39 -0.26 -9.53 1.93
C ALA A 39 1.04 -9.86 2.70
N ASP A 40 0.94 -10.32 3.94
CA ASP A 40 2.10 -10.66 4.77
C ASP A 40 1.89 -12.03 5.47
N GLY A 41 2.94 -12.85 5.51
CA GLY A 41 2.90 -14.21 6.04
C GLY A 41 3.21 -14.35 7.54
N GLY A 42 3.44 -13.26 8.27
CA GLY A 42 4.01 -13.27 9.63
C GLY A 42 3.04 -13.03 10.80
N GLY A 43 1.72 -13.06 10.58
CA GLY A 43 0.69 -13.19 11.62
C GLY A 43 0.72 -12.25 12.83
N ARG A 44 0.12 -11.06 12.71
CA ARG A 44 -1.07 -10.62 13.47
C ARG A 44 -1.72 -9.47 12.69
N ALA A 45 -2.83 -9.77 12.03
CA ALA A 45 -3.72 -8.77 11.42
C ALA A 45 -4.53 -8.07 12.54
N PRO A 46 -4.89 -6.77 12.40
CA PRO A 46 -5.82 -6.37 11.36
C PRO A 46 -5.35 -5.12 10.59
N ALA A 47 -5.41 -5.18 9.26
CA ALA A 47 -5.41 -3.97 8.45
C ALA A 47 -6.40 -4.15 7.31
N HIS A 48 -7.69 -4.06 7.63
CA HIS A 48 -8.67 -3.55 6.69
C HIS A 48 -8.42 -2.03 6.56
N ASN A 49 -7.38 -1.66 5.82
CA ASN A 49 -7.16 -0.26 5.50
C ASN A 49 -7.84 0.04 4.17
N ARG A 50 -9.12 0.39 4.24
CA ARG A 50 -9.79 1.07 3.15
C ARG A 50 -9.28 2.51 3.19
N ALA A 51 -8.18 2.77 2.49
CA ALA A 51 -7.81 4.14 2.14
C ALA A 51 -8.95 4.69 1.28
N VAL A 52 -9.72 5.60 1.87
CA VAL A 52 -10.74 6.40 1.19
C VAL A 52 -10.09 7.29 0.14
#